data_AF-A0A2V2Q8W5-F1
#
_entry.id   AF-A0A2V2Q8W5-F1
#
_cell.length_a   1.000
_cell.length_b   1.000
_cell.length_c   1.000
_cell.angle_alpha   90.00
_cell.angle_beta   90.00
_cell.angle_gamma   90.00
#
_symmetry.space_group_name_H-M   'P 1'
#
loop_
_entity.id
_entity.type
_entity.pdbx_description
1 polymer ?
#
loop_
_entity_poly.entity_id
_entity_poly.type
_entity_poly.pdbx_seq_one_letter_code
_entity_poly.pdbx_strand_id
1 'polypeptide(L)'
;ALLTCRALLTDAAGPQPGTGGADAPYLTAVDAWTELERPYEAAYVREAWGLRLLAAGTAGGRTVLHEAIAAYQDIDAVWDVLRCQRGLRDHGQVTVRRPGALGYGDHLSPRERAVARLASLGLSNREIARELVLSHRTVEHHVARALRKLGVSSRTEIGSQLGP
;
A
#
# COMPACT_ATOMS: atom_id res chain seq x y z
N ALA A 1 -5.03 13.31 11.35
CA ALA A 1 -5.71 12.32 12.23
C ALA A 1 -7.18 12.68 12.49
N LEU A 2 -7.50 13.84 13.08
CA LEU A 2 -8.90 14.23 13.37
C LEU A 2 -9.79 14.29 12.11
N LEU A 3 -9.27 14.80 10.99
CA LEU A 3 -9.96 14.82 9.70
C LEU A 3 -10.30 13.40 9.20
N THR A 4 -9.36 12.45 9.35
CA THR A 4 -9.58 11.03 9.04
C THR A 4 -10.69 10.43 9.89
N CYS A 5 -10.67 10.65 11.21
CA CYS A 5 -11.72 10.15 12.09
C CYS A 5 -13.09 10.72 11.69
N ARG A 6 -13.15 12.01 11.35
CA ARG A 6 -14.38 12.66 10.89
C ARG A 6 -14.89 12.05 9.58
N ALA A 7 -14.01 11.77 8.62
CA ALA A 7 -14.36 11.10 7.38
C ALA A 7 -14.96 9.71 7.65
N LEU A 8 -14.26 8.86 8.40
CA LEU A 8 -14.73 7.50 8.71
C LEU A 8 -16.06 7.47 9.48
N LEU A 9 -16.28 8.43 10.38
CA LEU A 9 -17.54 8.53 11.13
C LEU A 9 -18.73 8.99 10.26
N THR A 10 -18.48 9.66 9.14
CA THR A 10 -19.53 10.04 8.18
C THR A 10 -20.25 8.81 7.63
N ASP A 11 -19.54 7.68 7.50
CA ASP A 11 -20.11 6.42 7.04
C ASP A 11 -20.96 5.70 8.09
N ALA A 12 -20.60 5.85 9.36
CA ALA A 12 -21.34 5.24 10.47
C ALA A 12 -22.65 5.98 10.79
N ALA A 13 -22.72 7.29 10.49
CA ALA A 13 -23.84 8.15 10.89
C ALA A 13 -24.98 8.25 9.86
N GLY A 14 -24.85 7.64 8.68
CA GLY A 14 -25.78 7.82 7.56
C GLY A 14 -25.70 9.21 6.91
N PRO A 15 -26.34 9.43 5.74
CA PRO A 15 -26.26 10.71 5.03
C PRO A 15 -26.90 11.83 5.87
N GLN A 16 -26.09 12.80 6.31
CA GLN A 16 -26.55 14.00 7.01
C GLN A 16 -26.93 15.08 5.98
N PRO A 17 -28.14 15.67 6.04
CA PRO A 17 -28.52 16.77 5.16
C PRO A 17 -27.75 18.04 5.54
N GLY A 18 -27.07 18.66 4.55
CA GLY A 18 -26.47 20.00 4.69
C GLY A 18 -24.94 20.04 4.80
N THR A 19 -24.25 18.91 4.91
CA THR A 19 -22.79 18.86 4.72
C THR A 19 -22.49 18.81 3.23
N GLY A 20 -21.59 19.68 2.74
CA GLY A 20 -21.00 19.53 1.39
C GLY A 20 -20.68 18.06 1.16
N GLY A 21 -21.11 17.53 0.02
CA GLY A 21 -21.48 16.12 -0.19
C GLY A 21 -20.63 15.08 0.54
N ALA A 22 -21.18 13.90 0.83
CA ALA A 22 -20.62 12.88 1.73
C ALA A 22 -19.15 12.42 1.47
N ASP A 23 -18.53 12.89 0.39
CA ASP A 23 -17.13 12.69 0.02
C ASP A 23 -16.19 13.82 0.48
N ALA A 24 -16.69 15.03 0.78
CA ALA A 24 -15.89 16.20 1.14
C ALA A 24 -14.97 15.98 2.37
N PRO A 25 -15.41 15.27 3.43
CA PRO A 25 -14.51 14.94 4.54
C PRO A 25 -13.33 14.05 4.12
N TYR A 26 -13.55 13.14 3.15
CA TYR A 26 -12.49 12.27 2.62
C TYR A 26 -11.46 13.08 1.83
N LEU A 27 -11.92 13.93 0.90
CA LEU A 27 -11.04 14.82 0.13
C LEU A 27 -10.18 15.70 1.05
N THR A 28 -10.82 16.37 2.01
CA THR A 28 -10.12 17.24 2.98
C THR A 28 -9.05 16.48 3.77
N ALA A 29 -9.35 15.24 4.19
CA ALA A 29 -8.40 14.42 4.93
C ALA A 29 -7.24 13.93 4.04
N VAL A 30 -7.52 13.57 2.78
CA VAL A 30 -6.51 13.18 1.80
C VAL A 30 -5.55 14.33 1.51
N ASP A 31 -6.08 15.51 1.20
CA ASP A 31 -5.28 16.69 0.87
C ASP A 31 -4.36 17.08 2.03
N ALA A 32 -4.89 17.09 3.26
CA ALA A 32 -4.10 17.39 4.45
C ALA A 32 -2.94 16.39 4.67
N TRP A 33 -3.13 15.09 4.39
CA TRP A 33 -2.04 14.12 4.50
C TRP A 33 -1.04 14.22 3.35
N THR A 34 -1.51 14.55 2.15
CA THR A 34 -0.63 14.81 1.00
C THR A 34 0.26 16.03 1.26
N GLU A 35 -0.28 17.13 1.76
CA GLU A 35 0.50 18.34 2.11
C GLU A 35 1.56 18.08 3.19
N LEU A 36 1.28 17.15 4.12
CA LEU A 36 2.23 16.74 5.15
C LEU A 36 3.26 15.71 4.68
N GLU A 37 3.27 15.36 3.39
CA GLU A 37 4.12 14.32 2.80
C GLU A 37 4.00 12.99 3.55
N ARG A 38 2.75 12.63 3.93
CA ARG A 38 2.39 11.40 4.63
C ARG A 38 1.62 10.47 3.68
N PRO A 39 2.32 9.81 2.72
CA PRO A 39 1.67 9.06 1.65
C PRO A 39 0.88 7.85 2.14
N TYR A 40 1.33 7.19 3.22
CA TYR A 40 0.61 6.05 3.79
C TYR A 40 -0.76 6.47 4.32
N GLU A 41 -0.81 7.54 5.11
CA GLU A 41 -2.03 8.06 5.71
C GLU A 41 -2.98 8.60 4.64
N ALA A 42 -2.46 9.25 3.60
CA ALA A 42 -3.25 9.69 2.47
C ALA A 42 -3.86 8.50 1.69
N ALA A 43 -3.09 7.41 1.50
CA ALA A 43 -3.58 6.18 0.86
C ALA A 43 -4.62 5.45 1.72
N TYR A 44 -4.43 5.42 3.04
CA TYR A 44 -5.38 4.84 4.00
C TYR A 44 -6.76 5.51 3.94
N VAL A 45 -6.80 6.85 3.87
CA VAL A 45 -8.06 7.58 3.72
C VAL A 45 -8.70 7.30 2.36
N ARG A 46 -7.91 7.28 1.27
CA ARG A 46 -8.42 6.95 -0.08
C ARG A 46 -9.00 5.53 -0.13
N GLU A 47 -8.36 4.55 0.49
CA GLU A 47 -8.86 3.18 0.57
C GLU A 47 -10.25 3.13 1.20
N ALA A 48 -10.42 3.76 2.37
CA ALA A 48 -11.71 3.82 3.05
C ALA A 48 -12.78 4.49 2.19
N TRP A 49 -12.43 5.62 1.55
CA TRP A 49 -13.33 6.33 0.65
C TRP A 49 -13.78 5.46 -0.53
N GLY A 50 -12.83 4.79 -1.20
CA GLY A 50 -13.11 3.93 -2.34
C GLY A 50 -14.01 2.75 -1.97
N LEU A 51 -13.77 2.10 -0.83
CA LEU A 51 -14.59 1.00 -0.34
C LEU A 51 -16.03 1.44 -0.03
N ARG A 52 -16.20 2.60 0.62
CA ARG A 52 -17.51 3.21 0.85
C ARG A 52 -18.25 3.46 -0.47
N LEU A 53 -17.57 4.08 -1.44
CA LEU A 53 -18.15 4.37 -2.76
C LEU A 53 -18.58 3.08 -3.48
N LEU A 54 -17.79 2.01 -3.38
CA LEU A 54 -18.13 0.69 -3.93
C LEU A 54 -19.33 0.06 -3.21
N ALA A 55 -19.39 0.15 -1.88
CA ALA A 55 -20.53 -0.33 -1.10
C ALA A 55 -21.83 0.42 -1.45
N ALA A 56 -21.74 1.70 -1.79
CA ALA A 56 -22.85 2.51 -2.27
C ALA A 56 -23.19 2.32 -3.76
N GLY A 57 -22.47 1.45 -4.48
CA GLY A 57 -22.69 1.19 -5.92
C GLY A 57 -22.31 2.36 -6.84
N THR A 58 -21.53 3.32 -6.35
CA THR A 58 -21.13 4.49 -7.14
C THR A 58 -19.97 4.15 -8.08
N ALA A 59 -20.02 4.67 -9.31
CA ALA A 59 -19.03 4.36 -10.34
C ALA A 59 -17.60 4.84 -9.99
N GLY A 60 -17.46 5.87 -9.14
CA GLY A 60 -16.17 6.44 -8.74
C GLY A 60 -15.34 5.57 -7.79
N GLY A 61 -15.97 4.64 -7.06
CA GLY A 61 -15.28 3.86 -6.01
C GLY A 61 -14.13 2.99 -6.53
N ARG A 62 -14.29 2.45 -7.74
CA ARG A 62 -13.22 1.68 -8.40
C ARG A 62 -11.98 2.53 -8.67
N THR A 63 -12.17 3.76 -9.16
CA THR A 63 -11.07 4.67 -9.49
C THR A 63 -10.30 5.05 -8.23
N VAL A 64 -11.01 5.49 -7.19
CA VAL A 64 -10.41 5.87 -5.91
C VAL A 64 -9.62 4.72 -5.27
N LEU A 65 -10.14 3.50 -5.32
CA LEU A 65 -9.45 2.33 -4.76
C LEU A 65 -8.22 1.93 -5.59
N HIS A 66 -8.22 2.17 -6.90
CA HIS A 66 -7.03 2.01 -7.73
C HIS A 66 -5.96 3.07 -7.45
N GLU A 67 -6.34 4.31 -7.15
CA GLU A 67 -5.40 5.35 -6.71
C GLU A 67 -4.76 5.00 -5.36
N ALA A 68 -5.54 4.47 -4.42
CA ALA A 68 -5.00 3.95 -3.16
C ALA A 68 -4.01 2.80 -3.39
N ILE A 69 -4.32 1.87 -4.31
CA ILE A 69 -3.40 0.79 -4.71
C ILE A 69 -2.10 1.38 -5.26
N ALA A 70 -2.16 2.35 -6.18
CA ALA A 70 -0.97 2.95 -6.76
C ALA A 70 -0.09 3.61 -5.67
N ALA A 71 -0.70 4.40 -4.77
CA ALA A 71 0.02 5.01 -3.67
C ALA A 71 0.68 3.98 -2.73
N TYR A 72 -0.01 2.89 -2.42
CA TYR A 72 0.57 1.79 -1.64
C TYR A 72 1.68 1.04 -2.40
N GLN A 73 1.59 0.93 -3.73
CA GLN A 73 2.65 0.34 -4.55
C GLN A 73 3.91 1.21 -4.54
N ASP A 74 3.76 2.53 -4.60
CA ASP A 74 4.89 3.48 -4.59
C ASP A 74 5.70 3.41 -3.29
N ILE A 75 5.02 3.16 -2.16
CA ILE A 75 5.66 2.99 -0.84
C ILE A 75 5.85 1.52 -0.45
N ASP A 76 5.66 0.60 -1.40
CA ASP A 76 5.93 -0.83 -1.22
C ASP A 76 5.09 -1.48 -0.07
N ALA A 77 3.91 -0.92 0.23
CA ALA A 77 2.92 -1.37 1.21
C ALA A 77 2.05 -2.52 0.67
N VAL A 78 2.69 -3.67 0.43
CA VAL A 78 2.07 -4.79 -0.29
C VAL A 78 0.81 -5.35 0.37
N TRP A 79 0.73 -5.37 1.70
CA TRP A 79 -0.46 -5.89 2.39
C TRP A 79 -1.68 -5.01 2.17
N ASP A 80 -1.49 -3.70 2.15
CA ASP A 80 -2.52 -2.73 1.86
C ASP A 80 -2.95 -2.83 0.38
N VAL A 81 -2.01 -3.04 -0.54
CA VAL A 81 -2.33 -3.39 -1.95
C VAL A 81 -3.22 -4.62 -2.03
N LEU A 82 -2.86 -5.71 -1.34
CA LEU A 82 -3.62 -6.95 -1.34
C LEU A 82 -5.00 -6.78 -0.67
N ARG A 83 -5.10 -5.92 0.36
CA ARG A 83 -6.34 -5.57 1.03
C ARG A 83 -7.27 -4.80 0.09
N CYS A 84 -6.79 -3.77 -0.59
CA CYS A 84 -7.55 -3.04 -1.60
C CYS A 84 -8.01 -3.94 -2.76
N GLN A 85 -7.12 -4.82 -3.26
CA GLN A 85 -7.46 -5.77 -4.32
C GLN A 85 -8.55 -6.77 -3.88
N ARG A 86 -8.56 -7.16 -2.60
CA ARG A 86 -9.62 -7.99 -2.04
C ARG A 86 -10.94 -7.23 -1.99
N GLY A 87 -10.93 -5.99 -1.49
CA GLY A 87 -12.11 -5.13 -1.50
C GLY A 87 -12.71 -4.96 -2.90
N LEU A 88 -11.89 -4.73 -3.93
CA LEU A 88 -12.35 -4.70 -5.32
C LEU A 88 -13.12 -5.98 -5.71
N ARG A 89 -12.57 -7.16 -5.40
CA ARG A 89 -13.21 -8.44 -5.71
C ARG A 89 -14.50 -8.67 -4.93
N ASP A 90 -14.51 -8.31 -3.65
CA ASP A 90 -15.67 -8.46 -2.77
C ASP A 90 -16.85 -7.59 -3.26
N HIS A 91 -16.56 -6.48 -3.95
CA HIS A 91 -17.54 -5.62 -4.62
C HIS A 91 -17.73 -5.94 -6.13
N GLY A 92 -17.42 -7.16 -6.56
CA GLY A 92 -17.68 -7.64 -7.93
C GLY A 92 -16.82 -6.98 -9.02
N GLN A 93 -15.77 -6.24 -8.65
CA GLN A 93 -14.88 -5.60 -9.62
C GLN A 93 -13.88 -6.62 -10.17
N VAL A 94 -13.85 -6.75 -11.49
CA VAL A 94 -12.83 -7.57 -12.17
C VAL A 94 -11.49 -6.83 -12.12
N THR A 95 -10.57 -7.34 -11.28
CA THR A 95 -9.19 -6.88 -11.28
C THR A 95 -8.42 -7.64 -12.36
N VAL A 96 -8.11 -6.97 -13.48
CA VAL A 96 -7.12 -7.53 -14.42
C VAL A 96 -5.78 -7.50 -13.71
N ARG A 97 -5.27 -8.68 -13.37
CA ARG A 97 -3.92 -8.82 -12.82
C ARG A 97 -2.96 -8.39 -13.90
N ARG A 98 -2.46 -7.14 -13.88
CA ARG A 98 -1.34 -6.72 -14.72
C ARG A 98 -0.07 -7.34 -14.13
N PRO A 99 0.55 -8.34 -14.78
CA PRO A 99 1.88 -8.78 -14.38
C PRO A 99 2.82 -7.59 -14.57
N GLY A 100 3.65 -7.27 -13.57
CA GLY A 100 4.63 -6.19 -13.68
C GLY A 100 4.17 -4.79 -13.25
N ALA A 101 2.94 -4.60 -12.75
CA ALA A 101 2.47 -3.29 -12.26
C ALA A 101 3.06 -2.85 -10.89
N LEU A 102 4.33 -3.20 -10.64
CA LEU A 102 5.14 -2.77 -9.51
C LEU A 102 6.55 -2.46 -10.05
N GLY A 103 6.61 -1.43 -10.92
CA GLY A 103 7.74 -0.54 -11.26
C GLY A 103 9.08 -1.09 -11.75
N TYR A 104 9.45 -2.34 -11.45
CA TYR A 104 10.84 -2.82 -11.55
C TYR A 104 11.00 -4.11 -12.34
N GLY A 105 9.92 -4.72 -12.86
CA GLY A 105 10.01 -5.99 -13.61
C GLY A 105 10.75 -7.07 -12.81
N ASP A 106 11.79 -7.64 -13.43
CA ASP A 106 12.69 -8.62 -12.81
C ASP A 106 13.82 -7.97 -11.98
N HIS A 107 13.97 -6.64 -12.03
CA HIS A 107 14.91 -5.91 -11.21
C HIS A 107 14.38 -5.68 -9.79
N LEU A 108 15.30 -5.56 -8.83
CA LEU A 108 14.97 -5.20 -7.45
C LEU A 108 14.48 -3.74 -7.36
N SER A 109 13.38 -3.53 -6.65
CA SER A 109 12.99 -2.19 -6.19
C SER A 109 14.05 -1.62 -5.24
N PRO A 110 14.12 -0.30 -5.03
CA PRO A 110 14.99 0.31 -4.04
C PRO A 110 14.81 -0.29 -2.65
N ARG A 111 13.56 -0.61 -2.28
CA ARG A 111 13.25 -1.21 -0.98
C ARG A 111 13.69 -2.67 -0.90
N GLU A 112 13.43 -3.44 -1.95
CA GLU A 112 13.92 -4.81 -2.08
C GLU A 112 15.46 -4.85 -2.05
N ARG A 113 16.14 -3.91 -2.72
CA ARG A 113 17.61 -3.78 -2.71
C ARG A 113 18.15 -3.39 -1.33
N ALA A 114 17.51 -2.45 -0.63
CA ALA A 114 17.89 -2.06 0.72
C ALA A 114 17.76 -3.24 1.70
N VAL A 115 16.63 -3.94 1.65
CA VAL A 115 16.39 -5.15 2.45
C VAL A 115 17.38 -6.25 2.10
N ALA A 116 17.62 -6.50 0.80
CA ALA A 116 18.57 -7.51 0.32
C ALA A 116 19.99 -7.22 0.81
N ARG A 117 20.43 -5.96 0.78
CA ARG A 117 21.76 -5.54 1.27
C ARG A 117 21.90 -5.77 2.77
N LEU A 118 20.92 -5.37 3.57
CA LEU A 118 20.96 -5.63 5.02
C LEU A 118 20.85 -7.13 5.31
N ALA A 119 20.09 -7.86 4.50
CA ALA A 119 19.97 -9.30 4.64
C ALA A 119 21.27 -10.05 4.32
N SER A 120 22.05 -9.60 3.33
CA SER A 120 23.36 -10.16 2.99
C SER A 120 24.42 -9.86 4.05
N LEU A 121 24.24 -8.82 4.85
CA LEU A 121 25.07 -8.52 6.03
C LEU A 121 24.70 -9.38 7.25
N GLY A 122 23.71 -10.26 7.14
CA GLY A 122 23.33 -11.20 8.21
C GLY A 122 22.25 -10.72 9.17
N LEU A 123 21.69 -9.51 8.99
CA LEU A 123 20.67 -8.97 9.89
C LEU A 123 19.35 -9.75 9.81
N SER A 124 18.73 -10.06 10.94
CA SER A 124 17.39 -10.66 10.99
C SER A 124 16.32 -9.72 10.45
N ASN A 125 15.17 -10.26 10.03
CA ASN A 125 14.06 -9.44 9.53
C ASN A 125 13.57 -8.40 10.56
N ARG A 126 13.70 -8.71 11.86
CA ARG A 126 13.33 -7.81 12.96
C ARG A 126 14.35 -6.67 13.15
N GLU A 127 15.61 -6.90 12.85
CA GLU A 127 16.64 -5.86 12.83
C GLU A 127 16.48 -4.97 11.61
N ILE A 128 16.32 -5.56 10.43
CA ILE A 128 16.05 -4.83 9.18
C ILE A 128 14.78 -3.97 9.32
N ALA A 129 13.74 -4.50 9.96
CA ALA A 129 12.49 -3.77 10.21
C ALA A 129 12.72 -2.53 11.07
N ARG A 130 13.60 -2.62 12.08
CA ARG A 130 13.96 -1.46 12.91
C ARG A 130 14.80 -0.45 12.14
N GLU A 131 15.83 -0.91 11.43
CA GLU A 131 16.73 -0.06 10.63
C GLU A 131 15.97 0.70 9.53
N LEU A 132 15.03 0.04 8.86
CA LEU A 132 14.28 0.62 7.76
C LEU A 132 12.97 1.28 8.20
N VAL A 133 12.64 1.26 9.50
CA VAL A 133 11.35 1.74 10.03
C VAL A 133 10.17 1.11 9.29
N LEU A 134 10.16 -0.22 9.25
CA LEU A 134 9.13 -1.06 8.63
C LEU A 134 8.53 -2.03 9.63
N SER A 135 7.37 -2.60 9.26
CA SER A 135 6.88 -3.78 9.97
C SER A 135 7.75 -5.01 9.64
N HIS A 136 7.88 -5.93 10.61
CA HIS A 136 8.54 -7.23 10.41
C HIS A 136 7.99 -7.98 9.18
N ARG A 137 6.66 -7.95 9.01
CA ARG A 137 5.94 -8.61 7.93
C ARG A 137 6.20 -7.98 6.56
N THR A 138 6.47 -6.68 6.52
CA THR A 138 6.87 -5.97 5.30
C THR A 138 8.27 -6.42 4.86
N VAL A 139 9.20 -6.55 5.82
CA VAL A 139 10.56 -7.04 5.55
C VAL A 139 10.56 -8.47 5.03
N GLU A 140 9.83 -9.39 5.66
CA GLU A 140 9.68 -10.78 5.19
C GLU A 140 9.24 -10.83 3.71
N HIS A 141 8.31 -9.97 3.34
CA HIS A 141 7.83 -9.89 1.97
C HIS A 141 8.88 -9.37 1.00
N HIS A 142 9.61 -8.30 1.37
CA HIS A 142 10.70 -7.78 0.55
C HIS A 142 11.82 -8.80 0.36
N VAL A 143 12.18 -9.55 1.42
CA VAL A 143 13.14 -10.65 1.31
C VAL A 143 12.64 -11.72 0.34
N ALA A 144 11.40 -12.19 0.49
CA ALA A 144 10.83 -13.22 -0.40
C ALA A 144 10.78 -12.77 -1.87
N ARG A 145 10.44 -11.50 -2.14
CA ARG A 145 10.49 -10.95 -3.50
C ARG A 145 11.91 -10.80 -4.02
N ALA A 146 12.84 -10.33 -3.20
CA ALA A 146 14.23 -10.19 -3.59
C ALA A 146 14.83 -11.56 -3.96
N LEU A 147 14.61 -12.59 -3.13
CA LEU A 147 15.02 -13.97 -3.42
C LEU A 147 14.45 -14.46 -4.76
N ARG A 148 13.15 -14.27 -4.98
CA ARG A 148 12.49 -14.67 -6.24
C ARG A 148 13.07 -13.94 -7.46
N LYS A 149 13.29 -12.62 -7.37
CA LYS A 149 13.82 -11.80 -8.47
C LYS A 149 15.31 -12.09 -8.75
N LEU A 150 16.08 -12.39 -7.71
CA LEU A 150 17.49 -12.80 -7.83
C LEU A 150 17.65 -14.28 -8.21
N GLY A 151 16.56 -15.06 -8.25
CA GLY A 151 16.61 -16.49 -8.60
C GLY A 151 17.29 -17.37 -7.55
N VAL A 152 17.38 -16.92 -6.30
CA VAL A 152 18.07 -17.63 -5.21
C VAL A 152 17.09 -18.17 -4.17
N SER A 153 17.48 -19.25 -3.50
CA SER A 153 16.63 -19.96 -2.54
C SER A 153 16.92 -19.58 -1.08
N SER A 154 18.12 -19.07 -0.81
CA SER A 154 18.57 -18.70 0.53
C SER A 154 19.00 -17.24 0.61
N ARG A 155 18.74 -16.62 1.77
CA ARG A 155 19.21 -15.27 2.09
C ARG A 155 20.74 -15.13 2.07
N THR A 156 21.46 -16.23 2.32
CA THR A 156 22.93 -16.26 2.29
C THR A 156 23.47 -16.13 0.86
N GLU A 157 22.68 -16.52 -0.14
CA GLU A 157 23.02 -16.41 -1.56
C GLU A 157 22.78 -15.00 -2.11
N ILE A 158 22.07 -14.13 -1.37
CA ILE A 158 21.79 -12.75 -1.83
C ILE A 158 23.10 -11.96 -2.05
N GLY A 159 24.09 -12.15 -1.18
CA GLY A 159 25.34 -11.40 -1.24
C GLY A 159 26.13 -11.63 -2.53
N SER A 160 26.06 -12.82 -3.12
CA SER A 160 26.76 -13.12 -4.38
C SER A 160 26.08 -12.52 -5.62
N GLN A 161 24.79 -12.18 -5.52
CA GLN A 161 24.00 -11.64 -6.63
C GLN A 161 23.90 -10.11 -6.64
N LEU A 162 24.20 -9.43 -5.53
CA LEU A 162 24.07 -7.97 -5.44
C LEU A 162 25.19 -7.18 -6.11
N GLY A 163 26.29 -7.84 -6.52
CA GLY A 163 27.52 -7.17 -6.96
C GLY A 163 28.21 -6.39 -5.82
N PRO A 164 29.48 -5.99 -5.99
CA PRO A 164 30.18 -5.15 -5.00
C PRO A 164 29.49 -3.80 -4.75
#